data_AF-A0A962UZ48-F1
#
_entry.id   AF-A0A962UZ48-F1
#
_cell.length_a   1.000
_cell.length_b   1.000
_cell.length_c   1.000
_cell.angle_alpha   90.00
_cell.angle_beta   90.00
_cell.angle_gamma   90.00
#
_symmetry.space_group_name_H-M   'P 1'
#
loop_
_entity.id
_entity.type
_entity.pdbx_description
1 polymer ?
#
loop_
_entity_poly.entity_id
_entity_poly.type
_entity_poly.pdbx_seq_one_letter_code
_entity_poly.pdbx_strand_id
1 'polypeptide(L)' 'VFRDACTRTLDMAFAGTMGYAAAGALADFVVVDMVSQAATGQMSPADAVAQAEKRANRYYRV' A
#
# COMPACT_ATOMS: atom_id res chain seq x y z
N VAL A 1 -22.00 6.02 -12.67
CA VAL A 1 -20.69 5.52 -13.16
C VAL A 1 -19.84 4.92 -12.02
N PHE A 2 -19.77 5.51 -10.82
CA PHE A 2 -18.89 5.01 -9.74
C PHE A 2 -19.51 4.03 -8.73
N ARG A 3 -20.85 3.89 -8.68
CA ARG A 3 -21.54 3.04 -7.68
C ARG A 3 -21.05 1.59 -7.69
N ASP A 4 -20.86 1.03 -8.88
CA ASP A 4 -20.54 -0.39 -9.05
C ASP A 4 -19.05 -0.65 -9.30
N ALA A 5 -18.21 0.38 -9.30
CA ALA A 5 -16.79 0.25 -9.61
C ALA A 5 -16.07 -0.73 -8.65
N CYS A 6 -16.47 -0.74 -7.37
CA CYS A 6 -15.91 -1.63 -6.36
C CYS A 6 -16.62 -2.99 -6.27
N THR A 7 -17.64 -3.27 -7.09
CA THR A 7 -18.32 -4.59 -7.07
C THR A 7 -17.51 -5.70 -7.73
N ARG A 8 -16.54 -5.32 -8.58
CA ARG A 8 -15.67 -6.24 -9.32
C ARG A 8 -14.24 -6.28 -8.80
N THR A 9 -13.91 -5.46 -7.80
CA THR A 9 -12.58 -5.47 -7.20
C THR A 9 -12.41 -6.76 -6.41
N LEU A 10 -11.27 -7.41 -6.60
CA LEU A 10 -10.88 -8.56 -5.80
C LEU A 10 -10.69 -8.14 -4.34
N ASP A 11 -10.91 -9.07 -3.42
CA ASP A 11 -10.55 -8.84 -2.02
C ASP A 11 -9.05 -8.56 -1.94
N MET A 12 -8.72 -7.48 -1.23
CA MET A 12 -7.33 -7.04 -1.03
C MET A 12 -6.76 -7.62 0.27
N ALA A 13 -7.56 -8.34 1.04
CA ALA A 13 -7.14 -9.08 2.20
C ALA A 13 -6.72 -10.51 1.77
N PHE A 14 -5.48 -10.91 2.07
CA PHE A 14 -4.91 -12.17 1.58
C PHE A 14 -5.52 -13.41 2.26
N ALA A 15 -5.26 -13.60 3.56
CA ALA A 15 -5.66 -14.80 4.31
C ALA A 15 -6.59 -14.49 5.50
N GLY A 16 -7.10 -13.25 5.60
CA GLY A 16 -7.93 -12.82 6.71
C GLY A 16 -8.66 -11.52 6.42
N THR A 17 -9.32 -10.94 7.41
CA THR A 17 -9.99 -9.64 7.26
C THR A 17 -8.97 -8.49 7.33
N MET A 18 -9.14 -7.49 6.47
CA MET A 18 -8.28 -6.32 6.48
C MET A 18 -8.41 -5.53 7.80
N GLY A 19 -7.34 -5.47 8.58
CA GLY A 19 -7.27 -4.65 9.79
C GLY A 19 -7.15 -3.16 9.48
N TYR A 20 -7.47 -2.30 10.46
CA TYR A 20 -7.43 -0.83 10.29
C TYR A 20 -6.08 -0.33 9.77
N ALA A 21 -4.97 -0.82 10.33
CA ALA A 21 -3.63 -0.43 9.90
C ALA A 21 -3.33 -0.86 8.45
N ALA A 22 -3.72 -2.07 8.06
CA ALA A 22 -3.55 -2.59 6.71
C ALA A 22 -4.41 -1.81 5.70
N ALA A 23 -5.64 -1.46 6.07
CA ALA A 23 -6.51 -0.62 5.26
C ALA A 23 -5.94 0.78 5.04
N GLY A 24 -5.37 1.39 6.09
CA GLY A 24 -4.68 2.68 5.99
C GLY A 24 -3.46 2.63 5.07
N ALA A 25 -2.61 1.60 5.22
CA ALA A 25 -1.43 1.42 4.36
C ALA A 25 -1.81 1.15 2.89
N LEU A 26 -2.92 0.47 2.66
CA LEU A 26 -3.47 0.24 1.32
C LEU A 26 -4.04 1.52 0.71
N ALA A 27 -4.83 2.30 1.46
CA ALA A 27 -5.43 3.54 0.99
C ALA A 27 -4.38 4.58 0.59
N ASP A 28 -3.24 4.59 1.27
CA ASP A 28 -2.09 5.44 0.96
C ASP A 28 -1.16 4.85 -0.11
N PHE A 29 -1.49 3.70 -0.70
CA PHE A 29 -0.72 3.04 -1.76
C PHE A 29 0.76 2.78 -1.41
N VAL A 30 1.07 2.52 -0.14
CA VAL A 30 2.46 2.45 0.36
C VAL A 30 3.34 1.50 -0.46
N VAL A 31 2.83 0.30 -0.77
CA VAL A 31 3.58 -0.72 -1.54
C VAL A 31 3.62 -0.40 -3.03
N VAL A 32 2.54 0.14 -3.59
CA VAL A 32 2.47 0.47 -5.03
C VAL A 32 3.45 1.59 -5.36
N ASP A 33 3.51 2.62 -4.52
CA ASP A 33 4.47 3.71 -4.66
C ASP A 33 5.91 3.23 -4.54
N MET A 34 6.19 2.32 -3.60
CA MET A 34 7.52 1.73 -3.45
C MET A 34 7.98 1.04 -4.73
N VAL A 35 7.12 0.19 -5.30
CA VAL A 35 7.41 -0.52 -6.56
C VAL A 35 7.56 0.47 -7.71
N SER A 36 6.68 1.48 -7.80
CA SER A 36 6.76 2.52 -8.81
C SER A 36 8.10 3.23 -8.77
N GLN A 37 8.51 3.72 -7.59
CA GLN A 37 9.74 4.48 -7.41
C GLN A 37 10.98 3.66 -7.78
N ALA A 38 11.00 2.38 -7.38
CA ALA A 38 12.09 1.47 -7.72
C ALA A 38 12.11 1.13 -9.23
N ALA A 39 10.95 0.85 -9.83
CA ALA A 39 10.83 0.44 -11.23
C ALA A 39 11.14 1.58 -12.21
N THR A 40 10.80 2.82 -11.88
CA THR A 40 11.09 3.99 -12.73
C THR A 40 12.48 4.59 -12.47
N GLY A 41 13.24 4.08 -11.50
CA GLY A 41 14.54 4.62 -11.12
C GLY A 41 14.47 5.99 -10.41
N GLN A 42 13.33 6.35 -9.82
CA GLN A 42 13.22 7.58 -9.01
C GLN A 42 14.04 7.45 -7.71
N MET A 43 14.15 6.25 -7.18
CA MET A 43 14.96 5.91 -6.02
C MET A 43 15.63 4.55 -6.23
N SER A 44 16.71 4.28 -5.50
CA SER A 44 17.25 2.92 -5.44
C SER A 44 16.22 1.99 -4.78
N PRO A 45 16.21 0.68 -5.10
CA PRO A 45 15.29 -0.26 -4.45
C PRO A 45 15.40 -0.27 -2.92
N ALA A 46 16.61 -0.12 -2.37
CA ALA A 46 16.84 -0.08 -0.94
C ALA A 46 16.21 1.18 -0.29
N ASP A 47 16.37 2.34 -0.93
CA ASP A 47 15.81 3.60 -0.43
C ASP A 47 14.28 3.62 -0.52
N ALA A 48 13.72 3.08 -1.61
CA ALA A 48 12.27 2.95 -1.78
C ALA A 48 11.66 2.09 -0.67
N VAL A 49 12.27 0.95 -0.34
CA VAL A 49 11.84 0.08 0.76
C VAL A 49 11.92 0.79 2.10
N ALA A 50 13.04 1.48 2.39
CA ALA A 50 13.20 2.22 3.64
C ALA A 50 12.17 3.36 3.80
N GLN A 51 11.82 4.03 2.70
CA GLN A 51 10.77 5.06 2.70
C GLN A 51 9.38 4.44 2.90
N ALA A 52 9.09 3.31 2.25
CA ALA A 52 7.84 2.59 2.43
C ALA A 52 7.66 2.11 3.88
N GLU A 53 8.72 1.58 4.51
CA GLU A 53 8.71 1.18 5.91
C GLU A 53 8.38 2.35 6.84
N LYS A 54 9.01 3.53 6.64
CA LYS A 54 8.68 4.74 7.40
C LYS A 54 7.21 5.14 7.27
N ARG A 55 6.62 5.01 6.08
CA ARG A 55 5.20 5.30 5.83
C ARG A 55 4.30 4.27 6.51
N ALA A 56 4.59 2.98 6.36
CA ALA A 56 3.84 1.88 6.98
C ALA A 56 3.83 1.99 8.51
N ASN A 57 4.98 2.33 9.11
CA ASN A 57 5.13 2.51 10.56
C ASN A 57 4.16 3.54 11.17
N ARG A 58 3.62 4.48 10.39
CA ARG A 58 2.61 5.44 10.89
C ARG A 58 1.29 4.76 11.25
N TYR A 59 0.95 3.67 10.55
CA TYR A 59 -0.28 2.91 10.79
C TYR A 59 -0.11 1.82 11.84
N TYR A 60 1.09 1.25 11.94
CA TYR A 60 1.37 0.09 12.80
C TYR A 60 1.97 0.42 14.17
N ARG A 61 2.32 1.69 14.45
CA ARG A 61 2.87 2.13 15.75
C ARG A 61 1.84 2.81 16.66
N VAL A 62 0.55 2.61 16.39
CA VAL A 62 -0.56 3.13 17.21
C VAL A 62 -0.82 2.20 18.40
#